data_AF-R7AZ67-F1
#
_entry.id   AF-R7AZ67-F1
#
_cell.length_a   1.000
_cell.length_b   1.000
_cell.length_c   1.000
_cell.angle_alpha   90.00
_cell.angle_beta   90.00
_cell.angle_gamma   90.00
#
_symmetry.space_group_name_H-M   'P 1'
#
loop_
_entity.id
_entity.type
_entity.pdbx_description
1 polymer ?
#
loop_
_entity_poly.entity_id
_entity_poly.type
_entity_poly.pdbx_seq_one_letter_code
_entity_poly.pdbx_strand_id
1 'polypeptide(L)'
;MYLNQILSCAVAHGFVLLEQYGVSPAQLDKALSGLMPTAPVFKILDSVGVGLMGADPGRFRIPRNAGLLAYGHTAMKQLLDAGCSPAPLSFLDYAAAHMPDTSGDASRATADMTALLLNEMAHALGEYNGDRALFARAMQETLGLAQTPKELYQAYGAETLSAVLDRFYQTTGFASYQPAGAQVWDTIFSEV
;
A
#
# COMPACT_ATOMS: atom_id res chain seq x y z
N MET A 1 10.67 12.36 0.88
CA MET A 1 9.21 12.65 0.92
C MET A 1 8.40 11.52 0.30
N TYR A 2 8.76 11.03 -0.90
CA TYR A 2 8.10 9.88 -1.55
C TYR A 2 8.10 8.59 -0.73
N LEU A 3 9.21 8.21 -0.09
CA LEU A 3 9.30 6.96 0.70
C LEU A 3 8.26 6.87 1.83
N ASN A 4 8.07 7.94 2.61
CA ASN A 4 7.04 7.97 3.64
C ASN A 4 5.64 7.94 3.05
N GLN A 5 5.45 8.58 1.88
CA GLN A 5 4.17 8.63 1.24
C GLN A 5 3.75 7.28 0.65
N ILE A 6 4.67 6.54 0.00
CA ILE A 6 4.37 5.20 -0.53
C ILE A 6 4.07 4.21 0.60
N LEU A 7 4.77 4.31 1.73
CA LEU A 7 4.43 3.57 2.95
C LEU A 7 3.01 3.90 3.44
N SER A 8 2.67 5.18 3.54
CA SER A 8 1.31 5.58 3.95
C SER A 8 0.24 5.15 2.93
N CYS A 9 0.56 5.12 1.63
CA CYS A 9 -0.35 4.61 0.60
C CYS A 9 -0.54 3.08 0.74
N ALA A 10 0.53 2.33 1.01
CA ALA A 10 0.44 0.90 1.26
C ALA A 10 -0.46 0.60 2.46
N VAL A 11 -0.29 1.32 3.58
CA VAL A 11 -1.14 1.20 4.78
C VAL A 11 -2.59 1.59 4.50
N ALA A 12 -2.82 2.74 3.85
CA ALA A 12 -4.15 3.17 3.50
C ALA A 12 -4.87 2.17 2.57
N HIS A 13 -4.14 1.58 1.61
CA HIS A 13 -4.69 0.55 0.76
C HIS A 13 -4.92 -0.76 1.49
N GLY A 14 -4.08 -1.10 2.47
CA GLY A 14 -4.35 -2.21 3.40
C GLY A 14 -5.74 -2.12 4.02
N PHE A 15 -6.17 -0.93 4.45
CA PHE A 15 -7.54 -0.72 4.95
C PHE A 15 -8.61 -0.94 3.88
N VAL A 16 -8.37 -0.49 2.63
CA VAL A 16 -9.29 -0.77 1.51
C VAL A 16 -9.41 -2.27 1.27
N LEU A 17 -8.31 -3.02 1.34
CA LEU A 17 -8.31 -4.47 1.17
C LEU A 17 -9.03 -5.19 2.32
N LEU A 18 -8.92 -4.70 3.57
CA LEU A 18 -9.72 -5.25 4.69
C LEU A 18 -11.21 -5.16 4.40
N GLU A 19 -11.68 -3.99 3.96
CA GLU A 19 -13.10 -3.77 3.64
C GLU A 19 -13.53 -4.61 2.45
N GLN A 20 -12.75 -4.63 1.37
CA GLN A 20 -13.09 -5.35 0.14
C GLN A 20 -13.18 -6.86 0.36
N TYR A 21 -12.25 -7.44 1.11
CA TYR A 21 -12.20 -8.88 1.33
C TYR A 21 -12.94 -9.33 2.60
N GLY A 22 -13.34 -8.38 3.44
CA GLY A 22 -14.00 -8.65 4.72
C GLY A 22 -13.14 -9.49 5.65
N VAL A 23 -11.82 -9.30 5.65
CA VAL A 23 -10.83 -10.08 6.43
C VAL A 23 -10.27 -9.27 7.61
N SER A 24 -9.63 -9.96 8.57
CA SER A 24 -8.90 -9.31 9.65
C SER A 24 -7.52 -8.78 9.20
N PRO A 25 -6.92 -7.85 9.98
CA PRO A 25 -5.53 -7.43 9.77
C PRO A 25 -4.53 -8.61 9.76
N ALA A 26 -4.73 -9.60 10.63
CA ALA A 26 -3.88 -10.78 10.70
C ALA A 26 -3.98 -11.66 9.45
N GLN A 27 -5.20 -11.87 8.92
CA GLN A 27 -5.43 -12.62 7.68
C GLN A 27 -4.81 -11.91 6.48
N LEU A 28 -4.96 -10.58 6.39
CA LEU A 28 -4.39 -9.81 5.30
C LEU A 28 -2.85 -9.79 5.35
N ASP A 29 -2.25 -9.57 6.52
CA ASP A 29 -0.78 -9.63 6.69
C ASP A 29 -0.23 -11.02 6.31
N LYS A 30 -0.95 -12.09 6.68
CA LYS A 30 -0.59 -13.45 6.28
C LYS A 30 -0.61 -13.60 4.75
N ALA A 31 -1.66 -13.12 4.07
CA ALA A 31 -1.75 -13.17 2.62
C ALA A 31 -0.61 -12.39 1.93
N LEU A 32 -0.22 -11.25 2.50
CA LEU A 32 0.84 -10.38 1.97
C LEU A 32 2.27 -10.79 2.35
N SER A 33 2.44 -11.76 3.26
CA SER A 33 3.76 -12.16 3.78
C SER A 33 4.75 -12.64 2.71
N GLY A 34 4.27 -13.19 1.59
CA GLY A 34 5.13 -13.54 0.46
C GLY A 34 5.64 -12.33 -0.32
N LEU A 35 4.86 -11.25 -0.38
CA LEU A 35 5.22 -9.99 -1.05
C LEU A 35 6.11 -9.11 -0.17
N MET A 36 5.73 -8.97 1.11
CA MET A 36 6.38 -8.09 2.10
C MET A 36 6.86 -8.90 3.32
N PRO A 37 7.89 -9.75 3.18
CA PRO A 37 8.29 -10.70 4.22
C PRO A 37 8.83 -10.06 5.51
N THR A 38 9.40 -8.85 5.42
CA THR A 38 9.99 -8.19 6.60
C THR A 38 8.92 -7.58 7.51
N ALA A 39 8.01 -6.81 6.92
CA ALA A 39 6.91 -6.18 7.61
C ALA A 39 5.75 -6.01 6.63
N PRO A 40 4.78 -6.93 6.65
CA PRO A 40 3.51 -6.71 5.98
C PRO A 40 2.84 -5.42 6.45
N VAL A 41 1.81 -5.00 5.73
CA VAL A 41 1.26 -3.65 5.84
C VAL A 41 0.84 -3.26 7.26
N PHE A 42 0.23 -4.16 8.03
CA PHE A 42 -0.17 -3.83 9.39
C PHE A 42 0.94 -3.97 10.42
N LYS A 43 1.99 -4.75 10.13
CA LYS A 43 3.26 -4.68 10.88
C LYS A 43 3.95 -3.33 10.71
N ILE A 44 3.89 -2.72 9.52
CA ILE A 44 4.37 -1.35 9.30
C ILE A 44 3.55 -0.37 10.15
N LEU A 45 2.22 -0.45 10.09
CA LEU A 45 1.34 0.40 10.90
C LEU A 45 1.64 0.27 12.40
N ASP A 46 1.77 -0.97 12.89
CA ASP A 46 2.05 -1.27 14.28
C ASP A 46 3.41 -0.74 14.72
N SER A 47 4.44 -0.91 13.90
CA SER A 47 5.79 -0.42 14.22
C SER A 47 5.88 1.11 14.26
N VAL A 48 5.12 1.82 13.42
CA VAL A 48 5.10 3.29 13.39
C VAL A 48 4.13 3.87 14.43
N GLY A 49 3.05 3.16 14.72
CA GLY A 49 1.94 3.60 15.57
C GLY A 49 0.86 4.34 14.79
N VAL A 50 -0.40 4.05 15.15
CA VAL A 50 -1.61 4.62 14.53
C VAL A 50 -1.62 6.15 14.66
N GLY A 51 -1.09 6.71 15.75
CA GLY A 51 -1.06 8.15 15.96
C GLY A 51 -0.20 8.90 14.93
N LEU A 52 1.01 8.39 14.65
CA LEU A 52 1.91 9.05 13.68
C LEU A 52 1.48 8.75 12.24
N MET A 53 1.11 7.50 11.94
CA MET A 53 0.68 7.09 10.60
C MET A 53 -0.66 7.75 10.21
N GLY A 54 -1.59 7.82 11.15
CA GLY A 54 -2.92 8.42 11.00
C GLY A 54 -2.97 9.93 11.16
N ALA A 55 -1.84 10.61 11.36
CA ALA A 55 -1.81 12.07 11.36
C ALA A 55 -2.22 12.65 9.99
N ASP A 56 -2.70 13.90 10.01
CA ASP A 56 -3.27 14.58 8.83
C ASP A 56 -2.41 14.40 7.56
N PRO A 57 -2.99 13.83 6.47
CA PRO A 57 -2.27 13.61 5.23
C PRO A 57 -1.93 14.91 4.49
N GLY A 58 -2.42 16.09 4.90
CA GLY A 58 -2.10 17.40 4.30
C GLY A 58 -0.61 17.76 4.24
N ARG A 59 0.25 17.02 4.96
CA ARG A 59 1.71 17.10 4.86
C ARG A 59 2.29 16.45 3.59
N PHE A 60 1.54 15.56 2.94
CA PHE A 60 1.93 14.88 1.71
C PHE A 60 1.59 15.75 0.50
N ARG A 61 2.51 15.80 -0.47
CA ARG A 61 2.44 16.78 -1.56
C ARG A 61 1.98 16.21 -2.90
N ILE A 62 1.83 14.90 -3.04
CA ILE A 62 1.38 14.29 -4.30
C ILE A 62 -0.16 14.27 -4.31
N PRO A 63 -0.82 15.11 -5.13
CA PRO A 63 -2.27 15.26 -5.08
C PRO A 63 -3.02 13.99 -5.49
N ARG A 64 -2.42 13.16 -6.35
CA ARG A 64 -3.02 11.89 -6.82
C ARG A 64 -3.40 10.97 -5.65
N ASN A 65 -2.64 11.01 -4.55
CA ASN A 65 -2.86 10.16 -3.39
C ASN A 65 -3.78 10.73 -2.33
N ALA A 66 -4.31 11.94 -2.52
CA ALA A 66 -5.12 12.60 -1.50
C ALA A 66 -6.34 11.76 -1.10
N GLY A 67 -7.05 11.18 -2.06
CA GLY A 67 -8.24 10.35 -1.81
C GLY A 67 -7.93 9.11 -0.97
N LEU A 68 -6.94 8.33 -1.39
CA LEU A 68 -6.50 7.12 -0.68
C LEU A 68 -5.99 7.45 0.72
N LEU A 69 -5.15 8.48 0.86
CA LEU A 69 -4.59 8.88 2.15
C LEU A 69 -5.66 9.44 3.09
N ALA A 70 -6.66 10.17 2.59
CA ALA A 70 -7.80 10.63 3.38
C ALA A 70 -8.67 9.47 3.88
N TYR A 71 -8.87 8.44 3.05
CA TYR A 71 -9.54 7.21 3.45
C TYR A 71 -8.76 6.51 4.58
N GLY A 72 -7.45 6.29 4.40
CA GLY A 72 -6.61 5.68 5.43
C GLY A 72 -6.57 6.49 6.73
N HIS A 73 -6.50 7.82 6.64
CA HIS A 73 -6.61 8.73 7.79
C HIS A 73 -7.93 8.54 8.54
N THR A 74 -9.04 8.46 7.82
CA THR A 74 -10.37 8.26 8.41
C THR A 74 -10.46 6.90 9.14
N ALA A 75 -9.98 5.83 8.52
CA ALA A 75 -9.93 4.51 9.13
C ALA A 75 -9.07 4.49 10.42
N MET A 76 -7.88 5.09 10.38
CA MET A 76 -7.00 5.20 11.54
C MET A 76 -7.60 6.07 12.65
N LYS A 77 -8.29 7.15 12.30
CA LYS A 77 -9.00 7.98 13.27
C LYS A 77 -10.12 7.20 13.97
N GLN A 78 -10.89 6.40 13.23
CA GLN A 78 -11.93 5.54 13.80
C GLN A 78 -11.34 4.53 14.80
N LEU A 79 -10.15 3.96 14.52
CA LEU A 79 -9.46 3.09 15.47
C LEU A 79 -9.11 3.83 16.77
N LEU A 80 -8.57 5.05 16.68
CA LEU A 80 -8.24 5.88 17.84
C LEU A 80 -9.49 6.24 18.65
N ASP A 81 -10.57 6.64 17.97
CA ASP A 81 -11.84 7.00 18.60
C ASP A 81 -12.49 5.77 19.29
N ALA A 82 -12.24 4.56 18.77
CA ALA A 82 -12.67 3.29 19.37
C ALA A 82 -11.77 2.79 20.53
N GLY A 83 -10.70 3.53 20.86
CA GLY A 83 -9.83 3.22 22.00
C GLY A 83 -8.53 2.49 21.65
N CYS A 84 -8.18 2.37 20.36
CA CYS A 84 -6.84 1.92 19.97
C CYS A 84 -5.79 2.93 20.46
N SER A 85 -4.74 2.44 21.10
CA SER A 85 -3.61 3.29 21.49
C SER A 85 -2.94 3.90 20.25
N PRO A 86 -2.51 5.17 20.30
CA PRO A 86 -1.77 5.80 19.20
C PRO A 86 -0.31 5.36 19.12
N ALA A 87 0.22 4.70 20.16
CA ALA A 87 1.63 4.37 20.29
C ALA A 87 2.06 3.21 19.36
N PRO A 88 3.35 3.13 19.02
CA PRO A 88 3.92 1.92 18.40
C PRO A 88 3.63 0.65 19.20
N LEU A 89 3.59 -0.48 18.51
CA LEU A 89 3.43 -1.83 19.05
C LEU A 89 2.14 -2.03 19.86
N SER A 90 1.06 -1.41 19.42
CA SER A 90 -0.24 -1.50 20.10
C SER A 90 -1.42 -1.77 19.17
N PHE A 91 -1.24 -1.58 17.86
CA PHE A 91 -2.30 -1.78 16.88
C PHE A 91 -2.64 -3.26 16.74
N LEU A 92 -1.63 -4.14 16.65
CA LEU A 92 -1.88 -5.57 16.43
C LEU A 92 -2.52 -6.24 17.65
N ASP A 93 -2.13 -5.83 18.86
CA ASP A 93 -2.79 -6.30 20.09
C ASP A 93 -4.25 -5.84 20.15
N TYR A 94 -4.51 -4.58 19.78
CA TYR A 94 -5.86 -4.05 19.66
C TYR A 94 -6.68 -4.81 18.61
N ALA A 95 -6.11 -5.02 17.41
CA ALA A 95 -6.76 -5.71 16.30
C ALA A 95 -7.08 -7.17 16.65
N ALA A 96 -6.17 -7.88 17.33
CA ALA A 96 -6.42 -9.26 17.78
C ALA A 96 -7.62 -9.37 18.73
N ALA A 97 -7.86 -8.34 19.55
CA ALA A 97 -8.97 -8.31 20.49
C ALA A 97 -10.31 -7.84 19.88
N HIS A 98 -10.28 -6.98 18.85
CA HIS A 98 -11.47 -6.27 18.36
C HIS A 98 -11.82 -6.53 16.89
N MET A 99 -10.91 -7.13 16.13
CA MET A 99 -11.05 -7.38 14.68
C MET A 99 -10.73 -8.86 14.40
N PRO A 100 -11.56 -9.80 14.90
CA PRO A 100 -11.28 -11.22 14.80
C PRO A 100 -11.32 -11.71 13.35
N ASP A 101 -10.65 -12.84 13.11
CA ASP A 101 -10.66 -13.52 11.82
C ASP A 101 -12.08 -13.85 11.36
N THR A 102 -12.29 -13.74 10.05
CA THR A 102 -13.57 -13.98 9.39
C THR A 102 -13.46 -15.10 8.35
N SER A 103 -14.56 -15.40 7.64
CA SER A 103 -14.56 -16.27 6.47
C SER A 103 -14.19 -15.55 5.15
N GLY A 104 -13.67 -14.33 5.22
CA GLY A 104 -13.26 -13.57 4.04
C GLY A 104 -12.10 -14.24 3.28
N ASP A 105 -11.94 -13.90 2.01
CA ASP A 105 -10.89 -14.45 1.14
C ASP A 105 -9.97 -13.33 0.62
N ALA A 106 -8.71 -13.35 1.04
CA ALA A 106 -7.66 -12.42 0.61
C ALA A 106 -6.75 -13.00 -0.48
N SER A 107 -7.17 -14.03 -1.21
CA SER A 107 -6.36 -14.71 -2.24
C SER A 107 -5.81 -13.78 -3.33
N ARG A 108 -6.51 -12.68 -3.62
CA ARG A 108 -6.11 -11.66 -4.60
C ARG A 108 -5.36 -10.47 -3.99
N ALA A 109 -5.25 -10.38 -2.67
CA ALA A 109 -4.64 -9.23 -1.99
C ALA A 109 -3.21 -8.95 -2.44
N THR A 110 -2.43 -10.00 -2.75
CA THR A 110 -1.05 -9.85 -3.22
C THR A 110 -0.96 -9.15 -4.57
N ALA A 111 -1.80 -9.55 -5.54
CA ALA A 111 -1.85 -8.90 -6.85
C ALA A 111 -2.34 -7.45 -6.72
N ASP A 112 -3.35 -7.24 -5.86
CA ASP A 112 -3.95 -5.93 -5.60
C ASP A 112 -2.95 -4.94 -4.98
N MET A 113 -2.25 -5.36 -3.94
CA MET A 113 -1.19 -4.56 -3.31
C MET A 113 -0.05 -4.30 -4.30
N THR A 114 0.36 -5.32 -5.08
CA THR A 114 1.42 -5.16 -6.09
C THR A 114 1.07 -4.10 -7.12
N ALA A 115 -0.18 -4.07 -7.60
CA ALA A 115 -0.63 -3.10 -8.58
C ALA A 115 -0.54 -1.66 -8.08
N LEU A 116 -0.99 -1.38 -6.85
CA LEU A 116 -0.83 -0.04 -6.27
C LEU A 116 0.64 0.33 -6.10
N LEU A 117 1.45 -0.57 -5.54
CA LEU A 117 2.86 -0.28 -5.26
C LEU A 117 3.63 0.00 -6.54
N LEU A 118 3.48 -0.85 -7.57
CA LEU A 118 4.15 -0.62 -8.86
C LEU A 118 3.66 0.67 -9.54
N ASN A 119 2.37 1.00 -9.44
CA ASN A 119 1.86 2.25 -9.99
C ASN A 119 2.52 3.47 -9.34
N GLU A 120 2.57 3.49 -8.00
CA GLU A 120 3.19 4.58 -7.25
C GLU A 120 4.71 4.66 -7.47
N MET A 121 5.38 3.52 -7.55
CA MET A 121 6.81 3.47 -7.87
C MET A 121 7.09 4.00 -9.28
N ALA A 122 6.27 3.65 -10.27
CA ALA A 122 6.42 4.14 -11.63
C ALA A 122 6.25 5.66 -11.73
N HIS A 123 5.25 6.21 -11.07
CA HIS A 123 5.09 7.66 -10.98
C HIS A 123 6.28 8.33 -10.28
N ALA A 124 6.72 7.79 -9.15
CA ALA A 124 7.86 8.33 -8.41
C ALA A 124 9.15 8.30 -9.24
N LEU A 125 9.40 7.21 -9.96
CA LEU A 125 10.59 7.06 -10.81
C LEU A 125 10.53 7.94 -12.07
N GLY A 126 9.34 8.11 -12.66
CA GLY A 126 9.13 9.00 -13.81
C GLY A 126 9.36 10.48 -13.48
N GLU A 127 9.05 10.89 -12.25
CA GLU A 127 9.26 12.25 -11.75
C GLU A 127 10.68 12.47 -11.16
N TYR A 128 11.48 11.39 -11.02
CA TYR A 128 12.80 11.44 -10.42
C TYR A 128 13.91 11.63 -11.46
N ASN A 129 14.70 12.70 -11.28
CA ASN A 129 15.80 13.09 -12.15
C ASN A 129 17.18 12.58 -11.70
N GLY A 130 17.25 11.84 -10.59
CA GLY A 130 18.49 11.27 -10.06
C GLY A 130 18.73 9.83 -10.50
N ASP A 131 19.54 9.10 -9.73
CA ASP A 131 19.77 7.67 -9.94
C ASP A 131 18.50 6.84 -9.66
N ARG A 132 17.77 6.51 -10.71
CA ARG A 132 16.50 5.76 -10.65
C ARG A 132 16.67 4.35 -10.11
N ALA A 133 17.78 3.68 -10.42
CA ALA A 133 18.03 2.32 -9.93
C ALA A 133 18.25 2.33 -8.42
N LEU A 134 19.06 3.27 -7.91
CA LEU A 134 19.23 3.46 -6.47
C LEU A 134 17.91 3.82 -5.79
N PHE A 135 17.09 4.67 -6.41
CA PHE A 135 15.81 5.07 -5.82
C PHE A 135 14.78 3.93 -5.83
N ALA A 136 14.71 3.13 -6.89
CA ALA A 136 13.88 1.93 -6.97
C ALA A 136 14.26 0.93 -5.87
N ARG A 137 15.57 0.70 -5.67
CA ARG A 137 16.08 -0.13 -4.57
C ARG A 137 15.71 0.42 -3.20
N ALA A 138 15.83 1.73 -2.98
CA ALA A 138 15.44 2.36 -1.73
C ALA A 138 13.94 2.17 -1.43
N MET A 139 13.07 2.26 -2.45
CA MET A 139 11.64 1.97 -2.32
C MET A 139 11.38 0.49 -2.01
N GLN A 140 12.05 -0.42 -2.72
CA GLN A 140 11.95 -1.86 -2.47
C GLN A 140 12.32 -2.21 -1.02
N GLU A 141 13.46 -1.71 -0.55
CA GLU A 141 13.95 -1.92 0.81
C GLU A 141 13.04 -1.28 1.87
N THR A 142 12.53 -0.06 1.59
CA THR A 142 11.60 0.64 2.48
C THR A 142 10.28 -0.12 2.66
N LEU A 143 9.76 -0.70 1.57
CA LEU A 143 8.54 -1.50 1.57
C LEU A 143 8.80 -2.95 2.01
N GLY A 144 10.06 -3.36 2.16
CA GLY A 144 10.42 -4.74 2.51
C GLY A 144 9.97 -5.76 1.47
N LEU A 145 9.99 -5.41 0.18
CA LEU A 145 9.52 -6.30 -0.90
C LEU A 145 10.49 -7.47 -1.13
N ALA A 146 9.93 -8.68 -1.25
CA ALA A 146 10.69 -9.90 -1.52
C ALA A 146 11.34 -9.91 -2.90
N GLN A 147 10.67 -9.32 -3.90
CA GLN A 147 11.09 -9.27 -5.29
C GLN A 147 11.33 -7.83 -5.72
N THR A 148 12.17 -7.66 -6.73
CA THR A 148 12.39 -6.36 -7.36
C THR A 148 11.12 -5.86 -8.07
N PRO A 149 10.96 -4.54 -8.26
CA PRO A 149 9.82 -4.00 -9.00
C PRO A 149 9.71 -4.57 -10.42
N LYS A 150 10.85 -4.82 -11.07
CA LYS A 150 10.94 -5.45 -12.38
C LYS A 150 10.43 -6.88 -12.40
N GLU A 151 10.84 -7.71 -11.44
CA GLU A 151 10.36 -9.09 -11.33
C GLU A 151 8.85 -9.15 -11.08
N LEU A 152 8.34 -8.27 -10.22
CA LEU A 152 6.90 -8.15 -9.97
C LEU A 152 6.15 -7.71 -11.23
N TYR A 153 6.67 -6.71 -11.96
CA TYR A 153 6.07 -6.27 -13.21
C TYR A 153 6.04 -7.38 -14.26
N GLN A 154 7.13 -8.15 -14.39
CA GLN A 154 7.21 -9.29 -15.30
C GLN A 154 6.27 -10.44 -14.91
N ALA A 155 6.04 -10.66 -13.61
CA ALA A 155 5.17 -11.71 -13.12
C ALA A 155 3.68 -11.44 -13.39
N TYR A 156 3.24 -10.18 -13.26
CA TYR A 156 1.83 -9.82 -13.41
C TYR A 156 1.47 -9.24 -14.79
N GLY A 157 2.38 -8.47 -15.39
CA GLY A 157 2.17 -7.79 -16.67
C GLY A 157 1.24 -6.56 -16.59
N ALA A 158 1.40 -5.63 -17.53
CA ALA A 158 0.65 -4.38 -17.57
C ALA A 158 -0.88 -4.56 -17.60
N GLU A 159 -1.37 -5.56 -18.32
CA GLU A 159 -2.81 -5.79 -18.47
C GLU A 159 -3.45 -6.13 -17.12
N THR A 160 -2.88 -7.07 -16.39
CA THR A 160 -3.35 -7.46 -15.06
C THR A 160 -3.30 -6.30 -14.08
N LEU A 161 -2.18 -5.58 -14.05
CA LEU A 161 -2.01 -4.44 -13.14
C LEU A 161 -3.00 -3.31 -13.46
N SER A 162 -3.21 -3.00 -14.74
CA SER A 162 -4.21 -2.01 -15.17
C SER A 162 -5.61 -2.43 -14.77
N ALA A 163 -6.00 -3.68 -15.04
CA ALA A 163 -7.34 -4.17 -14.71
C ALA A 163 -7.62 -4.15 -13.20
N VAL A 164 -6.61 -4.43 -12.38
CA VAL A 164 -6.71 -4.31 -10.92
C VAL A 164 -6.93 -2.86 -10.50
N LEU A 165 -6.10 -1.94 -11.02
CA LEU A 165 -6.18 -0.51 -10.72
C LEU A 165 -7.51 0.09 -11.18
N ASP A 166 -7.96 -0.22 -12.39
CA ASP A 166 -9.25 0.21 -12.94
C ASP A 166 -10.42 -0.25 -12.08
N ARG A 167 -10.37 -1.48 -11.57
CA ARG A 167 -11.40 -1.99 -10.64
C ARG A 167 -11.47 -1.14 -9.37
N PHE A 168 -10.33 -0.82 -8.76
CA PHE A 168 -10.30 0.04 -7.58
C PHE A 168 -10.69 1.50 -7.89
N TYR A 169 -10.32 2.01 -9.06
CA TYR A 169 -10.72 3.34 -9.50
C TYR A 169 -12.24 3.42 -9.69
N GLN A 170 -12.86 2.41 -10.29
CA GLN A 170 -14.31 2.36 -10.50
C GLN A 170 -15.10 2.29 -9.19
N THR A 171 -14.59 1.60 -8.16
CA THR A 171 -15.29 1.46 -6.87
C THR A 171 -15.07 2.66 -5.96
N THR A 172 -13.88 3.26 -5.95
CA THR A 172 -13.50 4.30 -4.98
C THR A 172 -13.44 5.71 -5.57
N GLY A 173 -13.20 5.83 -6.87
CA GLY A 173 -12.90 7.10 -7.53
C GLY A 173 -11.52 7.70 -7.18
N PHE A 174 -10.65 6.98 -6.46
CA PHE A 174 -9.36 7.55 -6.02
C PHE A 174 -8.36 7.61 -7.17
N ALA A 175 -7.79 8.80 -7.41
CA ALA A 175 -6.81 9.01 -8.47
C ALA A 175 -5.52 8.18 -8.33
N SER A 176 -5.16 7.70 -7.13
CA SER A 176 -4.07 6.72 -6.92
C SER A 176 -4.20 5.46 -7.76
N TYR A 177 -5.43 5.10 -8.12
CA TYR A 177 -5.72 3.91 -8.89
C TYR A 177 -5.84 4.19 -10.40
N GLN A 178 -5.57 5.41 -10.85
CA GLN A 178 -5.43 5.65 -12.28
C GLN A 178 -4.08 5.06 -12.73
N PRO A 179 -4.06 4.11 -13.68
CA PRO A 179 -2.82 3.49 -14.12
C PRO A 179 -1.92 4.52 -14.81
N ALA A 180 -0.62 4.49 -14.52
CA ALA A 180 0.38 5.29 -15.23
C ALA A 180 0.44 4.96 -16.73
N GLY A 181 0.01 3.75 -17.10
CA GLY A 181 -0.08 3.25 -18.47
C GLY A 181 1.06 2.29 -18.82
N ALA A 182 0.75 1.31 -19.67
CA ALA A 182 1.67 0.23 -20.04
C ALA A 182 3.02 0.76 -20.55
N GLN A 183 3.01 1.76 -21.44
CA GLN A 183 4.24 2.33 -21.99
C GLN A 183 5.14 2.96 -20.91
N VAL A 184 4.55 3.60 -19.89
CA VAL A 184 5.30 4.18 -18.77
C VAL A 184 5.93 3.06 -17.95
N TRP A 185 5.16 2.03 -17.59
CA TRP A 185 5.68 0.89 -16.85
C TRP A 185 6.77 0.12 -17.61
N ASP A 186 6.56 -0.16 -18.90
CA ASP A 186 7.54 -0.81 -19.76
C ASP A 186 8.85 -0.03 -19.79
N THR A 187 8.77 1.29 -19.92
CA THR A 187 9.96 2.16 -19.89
C THR A 187 10.63 2.07 -18.52
N ILE A 188 9.92 2.38 -17.44
CA ILE A 188 10.47 2.44 -16.08
C ILE A 188 11.07 1.10 -15.64
N PHE A 189 10.31 0.01 -15.75
CA PHE A 189 10.71 -1.31 -15.24
C PHE A 189 11.61 -2.10 -16.21
N SER A 190 11.85 -1.59 -17.42
CA SER A 190 12.97 -2.09 -18.23
C SER A 190 14.32 -1.56 -17.73
N GLU A 191 14.33 -0.31 -17.23
CA GLU A 191 15.51 0.45 -16.81
C GLU A 191 15.97 0.17 -15.37
N VAL A 192 15.04 -0.16 -14.47
CA VAL A 192 15.31 -0.32 -13.02
C VAL A 192 15.11 -1.74 -12.50
#